data_AF-A0A3S4RFX2-F1
#
_entry.id   AF-A0A3S4RFX2-F1
#
_cell.length_a   1.000
_cell.length_b   1.000
_cell.length_c   1.000
_cell.angle_alpha   90.00
_cell.angle_beta   90.00
_cell.angle_gamma   90.00
#
_symmetry.space_group_name_H-M   'P 1'
#
loop_
_entity.id
_entity.type
_entity.pdbx_description
1 polymer ?
#
loop_
_entity_poly.entity_id
_entity_poly.type
_entity_poly.pdbx_seq_one_letter_code
_entity_poly.pdbx_strand_id
1 'polypeptide(L)' 'MTATHISFARDDAETGVSMVPTLIPLGWTGLAASACQTDLDDAHVLLGGLDALLTAAYDAAAAVDDAAAD' A
#
# COMPACT_ATOMS: atom_id res chain seq x y z
N MET A 1 19.71 -1.20 -9.95
CA MET A 1 19.68 -1.83 -8.59
C MET A 1 18.58 -1.23 -7.72
N THR A 2 18.38 0.09 -7.79
CA THR A 2 17.35 0.82 -7.04
C THR A 2 15.94 0.36 -7.39
N ALA A 3 15.66 0.09 -8.68
CA ALA A 3 14.37 -0.44 -9.13
C ALA A 3 14.02 -1.81 -8.50
N THR A 4 15.03 -2.67 -8.29
CA THR A 4 14.84 -4.00 -7.66
C THR A 4 14.46 -3.91 -6.18
N HIS A 5 15.02 -2.94 -5.44
CA HIS A 5 14.63 -2.75 -4.03
C HIS A 5 13.21 -2.18 -3.92
N ILE A 6 12.80 -1.32 -4.86
CA ILE A 6 11.45 -0.78 -4.89
C ILE A 6 10.43 -1.84 -5.28
N SER A 7 10.76 -2.76 -6.20
CA SER A 7 9.88 -3.89 -6.50
C SER A 7 9.65 -4.79 -5.28
N PHE A 8 10.68 -5.09 -4.50
CA PHE A 8 10.48 -5.84 -3.25
C PHE A 8 9.64 -5.06 -2.23
N ALA A 9 9.87 -3.75 -2.09
CA ALA A 9 9.05 -2.93 -1.20
C ALA A 9 7.57 -2.90 -1.64
N ARG A 10 7.30 -2.95 -2.94
CA ARG A 10 5.95 -3.09 -3.49
C ARG A 10 5.34 -4.45 -3.15
N ASP A 11 6.06 -5.55 -3.37
CA ASP A 11 5.57 -6.89 -3.06
C ASP A 11 5.25 -7.06 -1.56
N ASP A 12 6.11 -6.52 -0.70
CA ASP A 12 5.89 -6.49 0.76
C ASP A 12 4.67 -5.63 1.13
N ALA A 13 4.48 -4.48 0.47
CA ALA A 13 3.32 -3.63 0.68
C ALA A 13 2.02 -4.32 0.22
N GLU A 14 1.98 -4.93 -0.96
CA GLU A 14 0.83 -5.70 -1.46
C GLU A 14 0.48 -6.84 -0.50
N THR A 15 1.50 -7.57 -0.01
CA THR A 15 1.33 -8.61 1.00
C THR A 15 0.73 -8.04 2.28
N GLY A 16 1.27 -6.93 2.79
CA GLY A 16 0.75 -6.26 3.98
C GLY A 16 -0.70 -5.80 3.82
N VAL A 17 -1.04 -5.20 2.68
CA VAL A 17 -2.42 -4.77 2.37
C VAL A 17 -3.38 -5.95 2.38
N SER A 18 -2.98 -7.10 1.82
CA SER A 18 -3.83 -8.30 1.80
C SER A 18 -4.16 -8.85 3.20
N MET A 19 -3.36 -8.51 4.21
CA MET A 19 -3.58 -8.91 5.60
C MET A 19 -4.50 -7.95 6.36
N VAL A 20 -4.77 -6.75 5.83
CA VAL A 20 -5.63 -5.76 6.48
C VAL A 20 -7.10 -6.07 6.16
N PRO A 21 -7.95 -6.33 7.17
CA PRO A 21 -9.37 -6.55 6.95
C PRO A 21 -10.04 -5.31 6.35
N THR A 22 -10.97 -5.49 5.42
CA THR A 22 -11.81 -4.39 4.90
C THR A 22 -13.01 -4.12 5.78
N LEU A 23 -13.38 -5.07 6.63
CA LEU A 23 -14.55 -5.00 7.48
C LEU A 23 -14.20 -5.43 8.90
N ILE A 24 -14.79 -4.74 9.87
CA ILE A 24 -14.80 -5.21 11.26
C ILE A 24 -15.51 -6.57 11.37
N PRO A 25 -15.22 -7.37 12.41
CA PRO A 25 -15.88 -8.65 12.63
C PRO A 25 -17.41 -8.55 12.70
N LEU A 26 -18.09 -9.54 12.14
CA LEU A 26 -19.55 -9.65 12.22
C LEU A 26 -20.02 -9.70 13.68
N GLY A 27 -21.03 -8.90 14.00
CA GLY A 27 -21.60 -8.79 15.35
C GLY A 27 -21.03 -7.67 16.21
N TRP A 28 -19.98 -6.97 15.75
CA TRP A 28 -19.54 -5.73 16.38
C TRP A 28 -20.54 -4.61 16.10
N THR A 29 -20.99 -3.93 17.15
CA THR A 29 -22.00 -2.86 17.06
C THR A 29 -21.69 -1.72 18.02
N GLY A 30 -22.34 -0.57 17.81
CA GLY A 30 -22.15 0.63 18.62
C GLY A 30 -21.04 1.55 18.11
N LEU A 31 -20.86 2.68 18.79
CA LEU A 31 -19.98 3.77 18.32
C LEU A 31 -18.52 3.35 18.16
N ALA A 32 -18.02 2.49 19.05
CA ALA A 32 -16.65 1.97 18.96
C ALA A 32 -16.46 1.08 17.72
N ALA A 33 -17.47 0.27 17.37
CA ALA A 33 -17.43 -0.54 16.15
C ALA A 33 -17.42 0.35 14.90
N SER A 34 -18.25 1.39 14.86
CA SER A 34 -18.27 2.36 13.76
C SER A 34 -16.95 3.11 13.64
N ALA A 35 -16.37 3.58 14.74
CA ALA A 35 -15.07 4.24 14.73
C ALA A 35 -13.97 3.30 14.21
N CYS A 36 -13.95 2.04 14.66
CA CYS A 36 -13.01 1.04 14.17
C CYS A 36 -13.17 0.78 12.66
N GLN A 37 -14.39 0.79 12.13
CA GLN A 37 -14.61 0.68 10.69
C GLN A 37 -14.08 1.92 9.95
N THR A 38 -14.30 3.12 10.48
CA THR A 38 -13.74 4.35 9.90
C THR A 38 -12.21 4.32 9.90
N ASP A 39 -11.58 3.90 11.00
CA ASP A 39 -10.12 3.78 11.06
C ASP A 39 -9.59 2.74 10.05
N LEU A 40 -10.32 1.65 9.81
CA LEU A 40 -9.99 0.68 8.75
C LEU A 40 -10.12 1.29 7.36
N ASP A 41 -11.22 2.01 7.09
CA ASP A 41 -11.46 2.67 5.81
C ASP A 41 -10.35 3.70 5.51
N ASP A 42 -9.97 4.51 6.50
CA ASP A 42 -8.87 5.47 6.41
C ASP A 42 -7.52 4.77 6.18
N ALA A 43 -7.28 3.65 6.86
CA ALA A 43 -6.08 2.83 6.63
C ALA A 43 -6.02 2.32 5.18
N HIS A 44 -7.14 1.85 4.61
CA HIS A 44 -7.20 1.42 3.20
C HIS A 44 -6.92 2.55 2.22
N VAL A 45 -7.39 3.77 2.50
CA VAL A 45 -7.06 4.96 1.70
C VAL A 45 -5.55 5.24 1.73
N LEU A 46 -4.94 5.23 2.91
CA LEU A 46 -3.50 5.47 3.06
C LEU A 46 -2.67 4.39 2.35
N LEU A 47 -3.07 3.12 2.47
CA LEU A 47 -2.42 1.99 1.83
C LEU A 47 -2.51 2.07 0.29
N GLY A 48 -3.68 2.45 -0.25
CA GLY A 48 -3.81 2.72 -1.69
C GLY A 48 -2.93 3.87 -2.17
N GLY A 49 -2.76 4.91 -1.35
CA GLY A 49 -1.82 6.00 -1.63
C GLY A 49 -0.35 5.54 -1.63
N LEU A 50 0.02 4.65 -0.70
CA LEU A 50 1.35 4.06 -0.65
C LEU A 50 1.66 3.23 -1.90
N ASP A 51 0.72 2.42 -2.38
CA ASP A 51 0.88 1.63 -3.62
C ASP A 51 1.15 2.53 -4.83
N ALA A 52 0.38 3.62 -4.97
CA ALA A 52 0.60 4.60 -6.03
C ALA A 52 2.00 5.25 -5.96
N LEU A 53 2.47 5.57 -4.74
CA LEU A 53 3.82 6.12 -4.54
C LEU A 53 4.93 5.13 -4.87
N LEU A 54 4.76 3.85 -4.49
CA LEU A 54 5.74 2.79 -4.80
C LEU A 54 5.80 2.52 -6.30
N THR A 55 4.66 2.53 -6.99
CA THR A 55 4.60 2.43 -8.45
C THR A 55 5.33 3.59 -9.12
N ALA A 56 5.05 4.83 -8.71
CA ALA A 56 5.73 6.01 -9.26
C ALA A 56 7.24 5.99 -8.98
N ALA A 57 7.66 5.52 -7.80
CA ALA A 57 9.07 5.38 -7.46
C ALA A 57 9.76 4.31 -8.31
N TYR A 58 9.09 3.19 -8.58
CA TYR A 58 9.60 2.13 -9.44
C TYR A 58 9.82 2.65 -10.87
N ASP A 59 8.80 3.31 -11.44
CA ASP A 59 8.87 3.86 -12.80
C ASP A 59 9.99 4.91 -12.93
N ALA A 60 10.12 5.79 -11.91
CA ALA A 60 11.21 6.76 -11.89
C ALA A 60 12.60 6.11 -11.78
N ALA A 61 12.74 5.07 -10.95
CA ALA A 61 14.00 4.34 -10.82
C ALA A 61 14.35 3.57 -12.10
N ALA A 62 13.36 2.99 -12.79
CA ALA A 62 13.55 2.35 -14.08
C ALA A 62 14.01 3.35 -15.14
N ALA A 63 13.38 4.53 -15.22
CA ALA A 63 13.78 5.58 -16.16
C ALA A 63 15.22 6.08 -15.92
N VAL A 64 15.67 6.13 -14.67
CA VAL A 64 17.06 6.49 -14.34
C VAL A 64 18.03 5.37 -14.72
N ASP A 65 17.69 4.11 -14.42
CA ASP A 65 18.52 2.94 -14.80
C ASP A 65 18.64 2.85 -16.35
N ASP A 66 17.56 3.12 -17.09
CA ASP A 66 17.56 3.17 -18.56
C ASP A 66 18.42 4.31 -19.12
N ALA A 67 18.26 5.54 -18.60
CA ALA A 67 19.04 6.68 -19.05
C ALA A 67 20.55 6.56 -18.73
N ALA A 68 20.91 5.76 -17.74
CA ALA A 68 22.30 5.47 -17.41
C ALA A 68 22.92 4.36 -18.28
N ALA A 69 22.11 3.61 -19.01
CA ALA A 69 22.54 2.55 -19.94
C ALA A 69 22.81 3.06 -21.37
N ASP A 70 22.35 4.28 -21.70
CA ASP A 70 22.62 5.02 -22.94
C ASP A 70 23.99 5.76 -22.89
#